data_AF-A0AB33TB59-F1
#
_entry.id   AF-A0AB33TB59-F1
#
_cell.length_a   1.000
_cell.length_b   1.000
_cell.length_c   1.000
_cell.angle_alpha   90.00
_cell.angle_beta   90.00
_cell.angle_gamma   90.00
#
_symmetry.space_group_name_H-M   'P 1'
#
loop_
_entity.id
_entity.type
_entity.pdbx_description
1 polymer ?
#
loop_
_entity_poly.entity_id
_entity_poly.type
_entity_poly.pdbx_seq_one_letter_code
_entity_poly.pdbx_strand_id
1 'polypeptide(L)'
;MTTSTRDALPDWMTVGAEVMQIQDRRFYPSIVTHGTVARILGRDIVVVDTDCKELLRFRRTDYSPNDDYFRRRASSYEYADSVYLYRADDPMAVAIERRALIAEGISNIARCARTLSMASQPWKDSHTADALEDMAATATQLAALIREGR
;
A
#
# COMPACT_ATOMS: atom_id res chain seq x y z
N MET A 1 -24.71 -33.22 -8.36
CA MET A 1 -24.92 -31.76 -8.19
C MET A 1 -23.57 -31.08 -8.30
N THR A 2 -23.25 -30.51 -9.46
CA THR A 2 -22.02 -29.74 -9.68
C THR A 2 -22.29 -28.31 -9.26
N THR A 3 -21.85 -27.92 -8.06
CA THR A 3 -21.77 -26.51 -7.67
C THR A 3 -20.84 -25.81 -8.66
N SER A 4 -21.39 -24.89 -9.45
CA SER A 4 -20.63 -23.98 -10.30
C SER A 4 -19.65 -23.22 -9.41
N THR A 5 -18.38 -23.63 -9.41
CA THR A 5 -17.27 -22.93 -8.73
C THR A 5 -16.90 -21.60 -9.41
N ARG A 6 -17.76 -21.08 -10.31
CA ARG A 6 -17.55 -19.82 -11.05
C ARG A 6 -18.27 -18.61 -10.44
N ASP A 7 -19.13 -18.78 -9.43
CA ASP A 7 -20.10 -17.73 -9.07
C ASP A 7 -20.00 -17.12 -7.66
N ALA A 8 -19.15 -17.60 -6.76
CA ALA A 8 -19.02 -16.98 -5.44
C ALA A 8 -17.70 -16.20 -5.32
N LEU A 9 -17.80 -14.87 -5.38
CA LEU A 9 -16.78 -14.00 -4.79
C LEU A 9 -16.84 -14.12 -3.26
N PRO A 10 -15.76 -13.83 -2.52
CA PRO A 10 -15.85 -13.75 -1.07
C PRO A 10 -16.82 -12.64 -0.67
N ASP A 11 -17.48 -12.80 0.47
CA ASP A 11 -18.57 -11.91 0.92
C ASP A 11 -18.14 -10.44 1.06
N TRP A 12 -16.85 -10.21 1.34
CA TRP A 12 -16.30 -8.86 1.43
C TRP A 12 -16.10 -8.19 0.07
N MET A 13 -16.00 -8.96 -1.02
CA MET A 13 -15.73 -8.45 -2.36
C MET A 13 -17.03 -7.99 -3.03
N THR A 14 -17.47 -6.80 -2.63
CA THR A 14 -18.67 -6.11 -3.13
C THR A 14 -18.30 -4.73 -3.70
N VAL A 15 -19.16 -4.15 -4.54
CA VAL A 15 -18.95 -2.78 -5.01
C VAL A 15 -19.05 -1.82 -3.81
N GLY A 16 -18.07 -0.93 -3.67
CA GLY A 16 -17.92 -0.04 -2.52
C GLY A 16 -17.06 -0.61 -1.39
N ALA A 17 -16.61 -1.87 -1.48
CA ALA A 17 -15.71 -2.42 -0.48
C ALA A 17 -14.36 -1.69 -0.47
N GLU A 18 -13.89 -1.38 0.74
CA GLU A 18 -12.55 -0.84 0.98
C GLU A 18 -11.52 -1.97 0.93
N VAL A 19 -10.48 -1.74 0.15
CA VAL A 19 -9.46 -2.75 -0.16
C VAL A 19 -8.07 -2.13 -0.15
N MET A 20 -7.07 -2.96 0.10
CA MET A 20 -5.67 -2.58 -0.02
C MET A 20 -5.01 -3.39 -1.14
N GLN A 21 -4.46 -2.68 -2.12
CA GLN A 21 -3.57 -3.26 -3.11
C GLN A 21 -2.13 -3.17 -2.61
N ILE A 22 -1.50 -4.33 -2.44
CA ILE A 22 -0.14 -4.43 -1.92
C ILE A 22 0.77 -4.98 -3.00
N GLN A 23 1.72 -4.17 -3.47
CA GLN A 23 2.81 -4.64 -4.31
C GLN A 23 3.97 -5.05 -3.41
N ASP A 24 4.19 -6.37 -3.31
CA ASP A 24 5.31 -6.91 -2.57
C ASP A 24 6.58 -6.85 -3.42
N ARG A 25 7.61 -6.20 -2.89
CA ARG A 25 8.89 -5.97 -3.56
C ARG A 25 9.97 -6.74 -2.82
N ARG A 26 10.70 -7.59 -3.54
CA ARG A 26 11.69 -8.50 -2.93
C ARG A 26 12.80 -7.79 -2.12
N PHE A 27 13.24 -6.62 -2.58
CA PHE A 27 14.40 -5.90 -2.02
C PHE A 27 14.05 -4.51 -1.46
N TYR A 28 12.78 -4.12 -1.51
CA TYR A 28 12.33 -2.79 -1.14
C TYR A 28 11.08 -2.90 -0.25
N PRO A 29 10.74 -1.87 0.55
CA PRO A 29 9.48 -1.86 1.28
C PRO A 29 8.29 -2.09 0.34
N SER A 30 7.24 -2.78 0.78
CA SER A 30 6.04 -2.97 -0.05
C SER A 30 5.41 -1.61 -0.40
N ILE A 31 4.81 -1.49 -1.58
CA ILE A 31 3.96 -0.34 -1.93
C ILE A 31 2.54 -0.73 -1.56
N VAL A 32 1.88 0.13 -0.78
CA VAL A 32 0.51 -0.08 -0.33
C VAL A 32 -0.34 1.04 -0.88
N THR A 33 -1.40 0.67 -1.60
CA THR A 33 -2.35 1.62 -2.18
C THR A 33 -3.75 1.27 -1.71
N HIS A 34 -4.40 2.21 -1.04
CA HIS A 34 -5.81 2.09 -0.67
C HIS A 34 -6.68 2.24 -1.91
N GLY A 35 -7.77 1.50 -1.92
CA GLY A 35 -8.74 1.61 -3.00
C GLY A 35 -10.13 1.17 -2.60
N THR A 36 -11.04 1.39 -3.54
CA THR A 36 -12.43 1.00 -3.43
C THR A 36 -12.79 0.16 -4.65
N VAL A 37 -13.52 -0.94 -4.43
CA VAL A 37 -14.05 -1.77 -5.51
C VAL A 37 -15.10 -0.96 -6.27
N ALA A 38 -14.72 -0.46 -7.45
CA ALA A 38 -15.61 0.35 -8.27
C ALA A 38 -16.61 -0.51 -9.05
N ARG A 39 -16.14 -1.63 -9.63
CA ARG A 39 -16.96 -2.50 -10.48
C ARG A 39 -16.51 -3.95 -10.38
N ILE A 40 -17.48 -4.86 -10.37
CA ILE A 40 -17.25 -6.30 -10.51
C ILE A 40 -17.79 -6.72 -11.87
N LEU A 41 -16.89 -7.01 -12.79
CA LEU A 41 -17.22 -7.53 -14.11
C LEU A 41 -17.33 -9.06 -14.05
N GLY A 42 -17.78 -9.69 -15.14
CA GLY A 42 -17.94 -11.14 -15.19
C GLY A 42 -16.64 -11.91 -14.91
N ARG A 43 -15.47 -11.34 -15.24
CA ARG A 43 -14.16 -11.95 -14.99
C ARG A 43 -13.22 -11.13 -14.13
N ASP A 44 -13.35 -9.81 -14.17
CA ASP A 44 -12.39 -8.87 -13.58
C ASP A 44 -13.03 -8.05 -12.46
N ILE A 45 -12.21 -7.67 -11.51
CA ILE A 45 -12.52 -6.77 -10.40
C ILE A 45 -11.76 -5.49 -10.66
N VAL A 46 -12.49 -4.37 -10.71
CA VAL A 46 -11.97 -3.04 -10.96
C VAL A 46 -11.95 -2.29 -9.65
N VAL A 47 -10.76 -1.89 -9.23
CA VAL A 47 -10.50 -1.10 -8.03
C VAL A 47 -9.99 0.27 -8.46
N VAL A 48 -10.38 1.31 -7.76
CA VAL A 48 -9.87 2.67 -7.96
C VAL A 48 -9.24 3.19 -6.68
N ASP A 49 -8.21 4.03 -6.80
CA ASP A 49 -7.65 4.76 -5.65
C ASP A 49 -8.53 5.96 -5.26
N THR A 50 -8.05 6.73 -4.28
CA THR A 50 -8.70 7.96 -3.80
C THR A 50 -8.84 9.05 -4.87
N ASP A 51 -8.00 9.02 -5.91
CA ASP A 51 -8.05 9.95 -7.04
C ASP A 51 -8.92 9.42 -8.19
N CYS A 52 -9.69 8.34 -7.95
CA CYS A 52 -10.48 7.63 -8.97
C CYS A 52 -9.63 7.03 -10.11
N LYS A 53 -8.32 6.85 -9.91
CA LYS A 53 -7.45 6.19 -10.89
C LYS A 53 -7.57 4.69 -10.71
N GLU A 54 -7.66 4.00 -11.83
CA GLU A 54 -7.79 2.55 -11.83
C GLU A 54 -6.48 1.88 -11.37
N LEU A 55 -6.62 1.01 -10.37
CA LEU A 55 -5.56 0.16 -9.88
C LEU A 55 -5.41 -1.12 -10.72
N LEU A 56 -4.39 -1.93 -10.44
CA LEU A 56 -4.22 -3.19 -11.17
C LEU A 56 -5.46 -4.08 -10.98
N ARG A 57 -6.07 -4.47 -12.10
CA ARG A 57 -7.24 -5.37 -12.12
C ARG A 57 -6.89 -6.77 -11.65
N PHE A 58 -7.77 -7.37 -10.85
CA PHE A 58 -7.70 -8.78 -10.50
C PHE A 58 -8.76 -9.58 -11.24
N ARG A 59 -8.45 -10.83 -11.55
CA ARG A 59 -9.44 -11.78 -12.03
C ARG A 59 -10.08 -12.49 -10.85
N ARG A 60 -11.31 -12.96 -11.02
CA ARG A 60 -11.96 -13.84 -10.04
C ARG A 60 -11.13 -15.09 -9.74
N THR A 61 -10.40 -15.60 -10.73
CA THR A 61 -9.51 -16.76 -10.61
C THR A 61 -8.21 -16.47 -9.85
N ASP A 62 -7.91 -15.21 -9.57
CA ASP A 62 -6.72 -14.81 -8.81
C ASP A 62 -6.95 -14.92 -7.29
N TYR A 63 -8.19 -15.22 -6.87
CA TYR A 63 -8.56 -15.39 -5.47
C TYR A 63 -7.97 -16.67 -4.86
N SER A 64 -7.35 -16.55 -3.68
CA SER A 64 -6.91 -17.66 -2.83
C SER A 64 -7.90 -17.83 -1.68
N PRO A 65 -8.82 -18.81 -1.72
CA PRO A 65 -9.82 -18.99 -0.65
C PRO A 65 -9.22 -19.37 0.70
N ASN A 66 -8.03 -19.99 0.71
CA ASN A 66 -7.39 -20.43 1.95
C ASN A 66 -6.78 -19.27 2.73
N ASP A 67 -6.37 -18.22 2.02
CA ASP A 67 -5.66 -17.07 2.60
C ASP A 67 -6.49 -15.78 2.54
N ASP A 68 -7.69 -15.84 1.97
CA ASP A 68 -8.65 -14.73 1.84
C ASP A 68 -8.09 -13.46 1.15
N TYR A 69 -7.31 -13.64 0.08
CA TYR A 69 -6.79 -12.54 -0.75
C TYR A 69 -6.76 -12.87 -2.24
N PHE A 70 -6.65 -11.85 -3.09
CA PHE A 70 -6.32 -12.04 -4.51
C PHE A 70 -4.84 -11.86 -4.74
N ARG A 71 -4.25 -12.65 -5.64
CA ARG A 71 -2.83 -12.55 -5.98
C ARG A 71 -2.62 -12.62 -7.48
N ARG A 72 -1.88 -11.64 -8.00
CA ARG A 72 -1.52 -11.56 -9.40
C ARG A 72 -0.06 -11.19 -9.54
N ARG A 73 0.63 -11.81 -10.49
CA ARG A 73 2.01 -11.43 -10.81
C ARG A 73 2.02 -10.07 -11.50
N ALA A 74 2.89 -9.17 -11.05
CA ALA A 74 3.15 -7.91 -11.74
C ALA A 74 3.72 -8.20 -13.15
N SER A 75 3.32 -7.40 -14.14
CA SER A 75 3.72 -7.58 -15.54
C SER A 75 5.14 -7.06 -15.84
N SER A 76 5.76 -6.30 -14.94
CA SER A 76 7.15 -5.84 -15.11
C SER A 76 8.13 -6.95 -14.71
N TYR A 77 8.96 -7.37 -15.66
CA TYR A 77 9.91 -8.47 -15.50
C TYR A 77 11.11 -8.12 -14.60
N GLU A 78 11.33 -6.82 -14.35
CA GLU A 78 12.54 -6.30 -13.69
C GLU A 78 12.55 -6.52 -12.17
N TYR A 79 11.37 -6.71 -11.57
CA TYR A 79 11.19 -7.04 -10.16
C TYR A 79 10.07 -8.07 -10.11
N ALA A 80 10.37 -9.32 -9.76
CA ALA A 80 9.39 -10.40 -9.70
C ALA A 80 8.41 -10.17 -8.53
N ASP A 81 7.55 -9.16 -8.69
CA ASP A 81 6.66 -8.66 -7.68
C ASP A 81 5.30 -9.35 -7.84
N SER A 82 4.73 -9.79 -6.71
CA SER A 82 3.33 -10.17 -6.66
C SER A 82 2.54 -8.96 -6.15
N VAL A 83 1.42 -8.68 -6.80
CA VAL A 83 0.44 -7.72 -6.33
C VAL A 83 -0.69 -8.50 -5.69
N TYR A 84 -1.06 -8.08 -4.49
CA TYR A 84 -2.09 -8.69 -3.68
C TYR A 84 -3.25 -7.72 -3.51
N LEU A 85 -4.46 -8.25 -3.38
CA LEU A 85 -5.64 -7.49 -2.97
C LEU A 85 -6.19 -8.10 -1.69
N TYR A 86 -6.19 -7.30 -0.63
CA TYR A 86 -6.77 -7.65 0.65
C TYR A 86 -7.98 -6.77 0.92
N ARG A 87 -8.86 -7.26 1.80
CA ARG A 87 -9.81 -6.40 2.51
C ARG A 87 -9.03 -5.37 3.34
N ALA A 88 -9.50 -4.13 3.43
CA ALA A 88 -8.73 -3.05 4.07
C ALA A 88 -8.49 -3.26 5.58
N ASP A 89 -9.36 -3.98 6.27
CA ASP A 89 -9.23 -4.32 7.69
C ASP A 89 -8.54 -5.68 7.92
N ASP A 90 -7.99 -6.31 6.87
CA ASP A 90 -7.27 -7.57 7.00
C ASP A 90 -6.03 -7.38 7.89
N PRO A 91 -5.83 -8.19 8.95
CA PRO A 91 -4.71 -8.01 9.87
C PRO A 91 -3.33 -8.09 9.21
N MET A 92 -3.18 -8.91 8.16
CA MET A 92 -1.93 -9.00 7.41
C MET A 92 -1.72 -7.73 6.58
N ALA A 93 -2.75 -7.24 5.91
CA ALA A 93 -2.68 -6.02 5.11
C ALA A 93 -2.31 -4.80 5.97
N VAL A 94 -2.98 -4.62 7.11
CA VAL A 94 -2.69 -3.55 8.08
C VAL A 94 -1.26 -3.65 8.63
N ALA A 95 -0.76 -4.87 8.90
CA ALA A 95 0.61 -5.06 9.36
C ALA A 95 1.65 -4.69 8.28
N ILE A 96 1.37 -5.02 7.01
CA ILE A 96 2.24 -4.65 5.89
C ILE A 96 2.23 -3.14 5.68
N GLU A 97 1.07 -2.51 5.69
CA GLU A 97 0.93 -1.06 5.61
C GLU A 97 1.74 -0.35 6.69
N ARG A 98 1.57 -0.77 7.96
CA ARG A 98 2.32 -0.19 9.07
C ARG A 98 3.83 -0.28 8.85
N ARG A 99 4.32 -1.43 8.36
CA ARG A 99 5.74 -1.61 8.06
C ARG A 99 6.21 -0.70 6.92
N ALA A 100 5.38 -0.53 5.88
CA ALA A 100 5.67 0.36 4.76
C ALA A 100 5.76 1.83 5.22
N LEU A 101 4.79 2.29 6.03
CA LEU A 101 4.77 3.64 6.60
C LEU A 101 6.01 3.92 7.47
N ILE A 102 6.42 2.95 8.29
CA ILE A 102 7.64 3.09 9.11
C ILE A 102 8.88 3.22 8.21
N ALA A 103 9.01 2.36 7.19
CA ALA A 103 10.15 2.38 6.29
C ALA A 103 10.21 3.68 5.46
N GLU A 104 9.06 4.18 5.01
CA GLU A 104 8.93 5.47 4.33
C GLU A 104 9.34 6.62 5.25
N GLY A 105 8.83 6.66 6.49
CA GLY A 105 9.18 7.69 7.46
C GLY A 105 10.69 7.71 7.78
N ILE A 106 11.32 6.55 7.95
CA ILE A 106 12.78 6.46 8.14
C ILE A 106 13.53 7.01 6.91
N SER A 107 13.07 6.64 5.71
CA SER A 107 13.66 7.12 4.46
C SER A 107 13.50 8.63 4.30
N ASN A 108 12.37 9.19 4.73
CA ASN A 108 12.12 10.62 4.71
C ASN A 108 13.06 11.38 5.66
N ILE A 109 13.18 10.92 6.90
CA ILE A 109 14.13 11.52 7.87
C ILE A 109 15.57 11.48 7.34
N ALA A 110 15.99 10.35 6.76
CA ALA A 110 17.32 10.23 6.18
C ALA A 110 17.55 11.20 5.01
N ARG A 111 16.52 11.43 4.18
CA ARG A 111 16.56 12.42 3.10
C ARG A 111 16.66 13.83 3.65
N CYS A 112 15.83 14.21 4.63
CA CYS A 112 15.92 15.53 5.27
C CYS A 112 17.29 15.75 5.90
N ALA A 113 17.81 14.77 6.65
CA ALA A 113 19.15 14.86 7.26
C ALA A 113 20.26 15.07 6.21
N ARG A 114 20.15 14.43 5.04
CA ARG A 114 21.06 14.66 3.93
C ARG A 114 20.99 16.09 3.42
N THR A 115 19.79 16.63 3.19
CA THR A 115 19.60 18.03 2.81
C THR A 115 20.28 18.98 3.79
N LEU A 116 20.07 18.78 5.10
CA LEU A 116 20.69 19.59 6.15
C LEU A 116 22.22 19.49 6.14
N SER A 117 22.78 18.30 5.94
CA SER A 117 24.24 18.08 5.91
C SER A 117 24.94 18.73 4.73
N MET A 118 24.21 18.98 3.63
CA MET A 118 24.72 19.59 2.41
C MET A 118 24.54 21.11 2.38
N ALA A 119 23.76 21.67 3.31
CA ALA A 119 23.53 23.10 3.40
C ALA A 119 24.79 23.82 3.91
N SER A 120 25.29 24.79 3.14
CA SER A 120 26.47 25.59 3.52
C SER A 120 26.14 26.68 4.53
N GLN A 121 24.90 27.18 4.55
CA GLN A 121 24.36 28.12 5.54
C GLN A 121 22.91 27.73 5.91
N PRO A 122 22.73 26.66 6.71
CA PRO A 122 21.41 26.10 7.00
C PRO A 122 20.41 27.12 7.60
N TRP A 123 20.89 28.13 8.31
CA TRP A 123 20.04 29.17 8.92
C TRP A 123 19.53 30.25 7.95
N LYS A 124 19.86 30.18 6.66
CA LYS A 124 19.46 31.18 5.64
C LYS A 124 18.71 30.60 4.44
N ASP A 125 18.61 29.29 4.35
CA ASP A 125 18.01 28.60 3.21
C ASP A 125 16.62 28.07 3.58
N SER A 126 15.59 28.49 2.86
CA SER A 126 14.22 28.01 3.03
C SER A 126 14.13 26.49 2.91
N HIS A 127 14.95 25.86 2.06
CA HIS A 127 14.98 24.40 1.92
C HIS A 127 15.48 23.69 3.18
N THR A 128 16.29 24.34 4.02
CA THR A 128 16.73 23.78 5.30
C THR A 128 15.59 23.86 6.33
N ALA A 129 14.84 24.96 6.34
CA ALA A 129 13.67 25.11 7.21
C ALA A 129 12.60 24.06 6.88
N ASP A 130 12.25 23.91 5.60
CA ASP A 130 11.30 22.89 5.13
C ASP A 130 11.75 21.48 5.54
N ALA A 131 13.05 21.16 5.38
CA ALA A 131 13.57 19.85 5.75
C ALA A 131 13.50 19.56 7.26
N LEU A 132 13.65 20.57 8.12
CA LEU A 132 13.49 20.44 9.57
C LEU A 132 12.02 20.23 9.95
N GLU A 133 11.10 20.97 9.34
CA GLU A 133 9.67 20.82 9.56
C GLU A 133 9.18 19.43 9.13
N ASP A 134 9.56 18.99 7.92
CA ASP A 134 9.26 17.65 7.40
C ASP A 134 9.80 16.55 8.31
N MET A 135 11.02 16.73 8.84
CA MET A 135 11.64 15.78 9.76
C MET A 135 10.86 15.70 11.08
N ALA A 136 10.47 16.84 11.65
CA ALA A 136 9.70 16.89 12.90
C ALA A 136 8.30 16.28 12.74
N ALA A 137 7.61 16.59 11.64
CA ALA A 137 6.32 16.02 11.30
C ALA A 137 6.41 14.49 11.15
N THR A 138 7.41 14.00 10.41
CA THR A 138 7.64 12.57 10.20
C THR A 138 7.97 11.85 11.51
N ALA A 139 8.84 12.42 12.34
CA ALA A 139 9.18 11.85 13.64
C ALA A 139 7.95 11.73 14.56
N THR A 140 7.06 12.71 14.51
CA THR A 140 5.80 12.70 15.27
C THR A 140 4.88 11.57 14.79
N GLN A 141 4.74 11.39 13.47
CA GLN A 141 3.94 10.30 12.89
C GLN A 141 4.51 8.92 13.25
N LEU A 142 5.84 8.73 13.14
CA LEU A 142 6.48 7.47 13.55
C LEU A 142 6.27 7.19 15.05
N ALA A 143 6.37 8.20 15.90
CA ALA A 143 6.12 8.05 17.33
C ALA A 143 4.66 7.68 17.64
N ALA A 144 3.68 8.18 16.87
CA ALA A 144 2.28 7.76 16.96
C ALA A 144 2.12 6.29 16.53
N LEU A 145 2.66 5.94 15.35
CA LEU A 145 2.62 4.57 14.82
C LEU A 145 3.26 3.54 15.76
N ILE A 146 4.31 3.90 16.49
CA ILE A 146 4.93 2.99 17.48
C ILE A 146 4.05 2.86 18.73
N ARG A 147 3.42 3.94 19.19
CA ARG A 147 2.56 3.93 20.38
C ARG A 147 1.27 3.14 20.18
N GLU A 148 0.64 3.29 19.02
CA GLU A 148 -0.56 2.53 18.62
C GLU A 148 -0.27 1.04 18.36
N GLY A 149 1.00 0.62 18.43
CA GLY A 149 1.45 -0.74 18.12
C GLY A 149 1.95 -1.51 19.33
N ARG A 150 1.90 -0.86 20.49
CA ARG A 150 2.09 -1.46 21.81
C ARG A 150 0.71 -1.78 22.39
#